data_AF-A0A377NCM3-F1
#
_entry.id   AF-A0A377NCM3-F1
#
_cell.length_a   1.000
_cell.length_b   1.000
_cell.length_c   1.000
_cell.angle_alpha   90.00
_cell.angle_beta   90.00
_cell.angle_gamma   90.00
#
_symmetry.space_group_name_H-M   'P 1'
#
loop_
_entity.id
_entity.type
_entity.pdbx_description
1 polymer ?
#
loop_
_entity_poly.entity_id
_entity_poly.type
_entity_poly.pdbx_seq_one_letter_code
_entity_poly.pdbx_strand_id
1 'polypeptide(L)'
;MMKSVICLLFGLTLVLGQYASAAEIKDPGLITDHTVTSVGHDFYRGFADRWDINYAETITISERPSARWGSWISIKVGQDTLYQILLFPNRRNFSKEVDTAVASVHEALSRRQIDKALLGTGDLTGDEF
;
A
#
# COMPACT_ATOMS: atom_id res chain seq x y z
N MET A 1 -13.98 55.00 -12.24
CA MET A 1 -14.70 53.73 -12.02
C MET A 1 -13.98 52.48 -12.53
N MET A 2 -13.26 52.51 -13.67
CA MET A 2 -12.56 51.32 -14.22
C MET A 2 -11.39 50.77 -13.37
N LYS A 3 -10.73 51.60 -12.55
CA LYS A 3 -9.54 51.17 -11.76
C LYS A 3 -9.89 50.24 -10.59
N SER A 4 -11.04 50.43 -9.94
CA SER A 4 -11.49 49.55 -8.83
C SER A 4 -11.94 48.17 -9.31
N VAL A 5 -12.49 48.07 -10.53
CA VAL A 5 -12.93 46.79 -11.11
C VAL A 5 -11.73 45.89 -11.44
N ILE A 6 -10.63 46.48 -11.90
CA ILE A 6 -9.39 45.76 -12.21
C ILE A 6 -8.74 45.20 -10.94
N CYS A 7 -8.75 45.94 -9.82
CA CYS A 7 -8.24 45.43 -8.53
C CYS A 7 -9.09 44.28 -7.96
N LEU A 8 -10.41 44.33 -8.14
CA LEU A 8 -11.32 43.26 -7.67
C LEU A 8 -11.16 41.96 -8.47
N LEU A 9 -10.94 42.07 -9.78
CA LEU A 9 -10.65 40.92 -10.64
C LEU A 9 -9.30 40.26 -10.32
N PHE A 10 -8.28 41.04 -9.98
CA PHE A 10 -6.97 40.51 -9.60
C PHE A 10 -6.98 39.84 -8.20
N GLY A 11 -7.80 40.36 -7.28
CA GLY A 11 -7.98 39.76 -5.95
C GLY A 11 -8.70 38.41 -6.00
N LEU A 12 -9.70 38.28 -6.88
CA LEU A 12 -10.47 37.04 -7.04
C LEU A 12 -9.63 35.89 -7.63
N THR A 13 -8.69 36.21 -8.53
CA THR A 13 -7.76 35.19 -9.08
C THR A 13 -6.75 34.69 -8.05
N LEU A 14 -6.39 35.50 -7.04
CA LEU A 14 -5.43 35.09 -6.02
C LEU A 14 -6.03 34.08 -5.02
N VAL A 15 -7.32 34.17 -4.74
CA VAL A 15 -8.02 33.25 -3.82
C VAL A 15 -8.21 31.87 -4.45
N LEU A 16 -8.41 31.80 -5.77
CA LEU A 16 -8.57 30.53 -6.49
C LEU A 16 -7.27 29.73 -6.63
N GLY A 17 -6.10 30.39 -6.56
CA GLY A 17 -4.80 29.72 -6.65
C GLY A 17 -4.41 28.90 -5.42
N GLN A 18 -5.10 29.09 -4.29
CA GLN A 18 -4.77 28.43 -3.01
C GLN A 18 -5.31 27.01 -2.89
N TYR A 19 -6.15 26.56 -3.83
CA TYR A 19 -6.69 25.19 -3.85
C TYR A 19 -5.83 24.20 -4.62
N ALA A 20 -4.65 24.62 -5.11
CA ALA A 20 -3.66 23.70 -5.63
C ALA A 20 -3.03 22.93 -4.46
N SER A 21 -3.78 21.94 -3.96
CA SER A 21 -3.23 20.91 -3.07
C SER A 21 -2.08 20.27 -3.82
N ALA A 22 -0.85 20.54 -3.39
CA ALA A 22 0.32 19.88 -3.93
C ALA A 22 0.10 18.39 -3.68
N ALA A 23 -0.07 17.61 -4.75
CA ALA A 23 -0.08 16.16 -4.66
C ALA A 23 1.29 15.78 -4.09
N GLU A 24 1.33 15.46 -2.80
CA GLU A 24 2.51 14.93 -2.13
C GLU A 24 2.93 13.70 -2.94
N ILE A 25 4.03 13.84 -3.68
CA ILE A 25 4.63 12.71 -4.39
C ILE A 25 5.24 11.85 -3.29
N LYS A 26 4.41 10.97 -2.74
CA LYS A 26 4.84 10.02 -1.74
C LYS A 26 5.74 9.02 -2.45
N ASP A 27 6.98 8.92 -1.98
CA ASP A 27 7.94 7.99 -2.56
C ASP A 27 7.30 6.60 -2.70
N PRO A 28 7.47 5.93 -3.85
CA PRO A 28 6.92 4.60 -4.04
C PRO A 28 7.49 3.68 -2.95
N GLY A 29 6.61 3.03 -2.20
CA GLY A 29 7.03 2.09 -1.17
C GLY A 29 7.80 0.94 -1.78
N LEU A 30 8.74 0.42 -1.00
CA LEU A 30 9.66 -0.62 -1.42
C LEU A 30 9.08 -2.01 -1.15
N ILE A 31 9.28 -2.96 -2.08
CA ILE A 31 9.04 -4.39 -1.83
C ILE A 31 10.38 -5.06 -1.50
N THR A 32 10.53 -5.52 -0.27
CA THR A 32 11.75 -6.14 0.25
C THR A 32 11.69 -7.66 0.25
N ASP A 33 12.76 -8.30 -0.23
CA ASP A 33 12.91 -9.75 -0.29
C ASP A 33 13.64 -10.28 0.96
N HIS A 34 12.91 -11.04 1.79
CA HIS A 34 13.45 -11.80 2.93
C HIS A 34 13.15 -13.29 2.75
N THR A 35 13.21 -13.78 1.51
CA THR A 35 13.06 -15.18 1.15
C THR A 35 14.43 -15.86 0.99
N VAL A 36 14.47 -17.18 1.15
CA VAL A 36 15.72 -17.96 1.18
C VAL A 36 15.71 -19.18 0.26
N THR A 37 14.54 -19.75 -0.05
CA THR A 37 14.43 -20.88 -0.97
C THR A 37 14.16 -20.42 -2.40
N SER A 38 14.35 -21.31 -3.37
CA SER A 38 13.98 -21.03 -4.77
C SER A 38 12.49 -20.75 -4.94
N VAL A 39 11.62 -21.46 -4.21
CA VAL A 39 10.16 -21.25 -4.24
C VAL A 39 9.80 -19.89 -3.66
N GLY A 40 10.43 -19.51 -2.54
CA GLY A 40 10.25 -18.19 -1.93
C GLY A 40 10.71 -17.06 -2.85
N HIS A 41 11.89 -17.18 -3.44
CA HIS A 41 12.42 -16.16 -4.33
C HIS A 41 11.59 -16.00 -5.61
N ASP A 42 11.12 -17.11 -6.18
CA ASP A 42 10.20 -17.07 -7.32
C ASP A 42 8.86 -16.45 -6.93
N PHE A 43 8.42 -16.61 -5.68
CA PHE A 43 7.18 -16.00 -5.20
C PHE A 43 7.37 -14.50 -5.04
N TYR A 44 8.49 -14.06 -4.45
CA TYR A 44 8.85 -12.65 -4.37
C TYR A 44 8.85 -12.00 -5.75
N ARG A 45 9.53 -12.61 -6.74
CA ARG A 45 9.57 -12.11 -8.13
C ARG A 45 8.18 -12.04 -8.73
N GLY A 46 7.43 -13.14 -8.67
CA GLY A 46 6.09 -13.20 -9.24
C GLY A 46 5.13 -12.19 -8.60
N PHE A 47 5.25 -11.96 -7.29
CA PHE A 47 4.48 -10.94 -6.58
C PHE A 47 4.89 -9.54 -7.04
N ALA A 48 6.20 -9.23 -7.01
CA ALA A 48 6.73 -7.92 -7.38
C ALA A 48 6.41 -7.55 -8.84
N ASP A 49 6.46 -8.53 -9.75
CA ASP A 49 6.14 -8.33 -11.17
C ASP A 49 4.65 -7.96 -11.41
N ARG A 50 3.75 -8.45 -10.56
CA ARG A 50 2.30 -8.21 -10.65
C ARG A 50 1.83 -7.06 -9.77
N TRP A 51 2.68 -6.56 -8.89
CA TRP A 51 2.34 -5.50 -7.97
C TRP A 51 2.34 -4.15 -8.67
N ASP A 52 1.16 -3.51 -8.77
CA ASP A 52 0.97 -2.26 -9.51
C ASP A 52 0.58 -1.07 -8.63
N ILE A 53 0.35 -1.29 -7.34
CA ILE A 53 -0.08 -0.23 -6.43
C ILE A 53 1.12 0.49 -5.81
N ASN A 54 1.16 1.80 -6.02
CA ASN A 54 2.01 2.70 -5.26
C ASN A 54 1.48 2.85 -3.84
N TYR A 55 1.93 1.96 -2.96
CA TYR A 55 1.70 2.04 -1.53
C TYR A 55 2.96 2.61 -0.88
N ALA A 56 2.80 3.46 0.13
CA ALA A 56 3.93 4.23 0.63
C ALA A 56 4.75 3.57 1.74
N GLU A 57 4.14 2.65 2.49
CA GLU A 57 4.87 1.89 3.49
C GLU A 57 5.60 0.72 2.79
N THR A 58 6.75 0.31 3.33
CA THR A 58 7.51 -0.82 2.78
C THR A 58 6.74 -2.13 2.99
N ILE A 59 6.61 -2.92 1.92
CA ILE A 59 6.08 -4.28 1.95
C ILE A 59 7.27 -5.23 2.10
N THR A 60 7.21 -6.13 3.08
CA THR A 60 8.25 -7.14 3.31
C THR A 60 7.67 -8.52 3.08
N ILE A 61 8.29 -9.29 2.17
CA ILE A 61 7.96 -10.69 1.92
C ILE A 61 8.99 -11.54 2.66
N SER A 62 8.57 -12.22 3.71
CA SER A 62 9.44 -13.07 4.55
C SER A 62 9.11 -14.54 4.36
N GLU A 63 10.14 -15.38 4.35
CA GLU A 63 9.99 -16.83 4.30
C GLU A 63 10.46 -17.50 5.61
N ARG A 64 9.74 -18.55 6.02
CA ARG A 64 10.26 -19.58 6.92
C ARG A 64 10.29 -20.93 6.22
N PRO A 65 11.47 -21.45 5.86
CA PRO A 65 11.58 -22.74 5.20
C PRO A 65 11.29 -23.89 6.17
N SER A 66 10.55 -24.90 5.71
CA SER A 66 10.23 -26.12 6.45
C SER A 66 10.38 -27.35 5.55
N ALA A 67 11.26 -28.27 5.94
CA ALA A 67 11.47 -29.51 5.18
C ALA A 67 10.22 -30.41 5.14
N ARG A 68 9.33 -30.29 6.13
CA ARG A 68 8.14 -31.14 6.26
C ARG A 68 6.94 -30.62 5.48
N TRP A 69 6.80 -29.30 5.40
CA TRP A 69 5.57 -28.65 4.94
C TRP A 69 5.78 -27.73 3.73
N GLY A 70 7.02 -27.36 3.41
CA GLY A 70 7.35 -26.40 2.35
C GLY A 70 7.76 -25.03 2.90
N SER A 71 7.47 -23.98 2.14
CA SER A 71 7.90 -22.62 2.42
C SER A 71 6.74 -21.79 2.96
N TRP A 72 6.85 -21.32 4.20
CA TRP A 72 5.85 -20.45 4.80
C TRP A 72 6.16 -19.01 4.44
N ILE A 73 5.36 -18.42 3.57
CA ILE A 73 5.52 -17.03 3.13
C ILE A 73 4.56 -16.14 3.90
N SER A 74 5.10 -15.05 4.45
CA SER A 74 4.33 -13.99 5.11
C SER A 74 4.61 -12.66 4.42
N ILE A 75 3.55 -11.92 4.10
CA ILE A 75 3.63 -10.56 3.55
C ILE A 75 3.22 -9.59 4.65
N LYS A 76 4.10 -8.62 4.93
CA LYS A 76 3.93 -7.68 6.04
C LYS A 76 4.13 -6.25 5.60
N VAL A 77 3.49 -5.34 6.33
CA VAL A 77 3.80 -3.92 6.32
C VAL A 77 4.11 -3.50 7.75
N GLY A 78 5.36 -3.12 8.01
CA GLY A 78 5.85 -2.86 9.37
C GLY A 78 5.72 -4.11 10.24
N GLN A 79 4.85 -4.08 11.26
CA GLN A 79 4.57 -5.22 12.14
C GLN A 79 3.31 -6.01 11.75
N ASP A 80 2.48 -5.43 10.87
CA ASP A 80 1.18 -5.99 10.51
C ASP A 80 1.35 -7.06 9.43
N THR A 81 0.79 -8.24 9.66
CA THR A 81 0.79 -9.32 8.67
C THR A 81 -0.47 -9.24 7.82
N LEU A 82 -0.30 -8.95 6.53
CA LEU A 82 -1.41 -8.77 5.59
C LEU A 82 -1.86 -10.08 4.96
N TYR A 83 -0.90 -10.96 4.69
CA TYR A 83 -1.16 -12.22 4.00
C TYR A 83 -0.16 -13.29 4.40
N GLN A 84 -0.60 -14.54 4.35
CA GLN A 84 0.26 -15.67 4.66
C GLN A 84 -0.19 -16.92 3.91
N ILE A 85 0.77 -17.67 3.37
CA ILE A 85 0.53 -18.90 2.61
C ILE A 85 1.62 -19.91 2.88
N LEU A 86 1.26 -21.20 2.84
CA LEU A 86 2.22 -22.30 2.79
C LEU A 86 2.38 -22.74 1.33
N LEU A 87 3.57 -22.56 0.77
CA LEU A 87 3.91 -22.96 -0.59
C LEU A 87 4.62 -24.32 -0.58
N PHE A 88 4.11 -25.26 -1.35
CA PHE A 88 4.78 -26.54 -1.57
C PHE A 88 5.76 -26.42 -2.75
N PRO A 89 6.81 -27.25 -2.80
CA PRO A 89 7.73 -27.28 -3.95
C PRO A 89 7.05 -27.61 -5.29
N ASN A 90 5.85 -28.20 -5.25
CA ASN A 90 5.06 -28.50 -6.43
C ASN A 90 4.43 -27.23 -7.01
N ARG A 91 4.85 -26.84 -8.21
CA ARG A 91 4.49 -25.56 -8.84
C ARG A 91 3.17 -25.56 -9.62
N ARG A 92 2.36 -26.63 -9.54
CA ARG A 92 1.16 -26.78 -10.39
C ARG A 92 0.20 -25.58 -10.32
N ASN A 93 0.05 -24.96 -9.15
CA ASN A 93 -0.86 -23.83 -8.94
C ASN A 93 -0.14 -22.52 -8.60
N PHE A 94 1.18 -22.47 -8.80
CA PHE A 94 2.02 -21.39 -8.29
C PHE A 94 1.60 -19.99 -8.78
N SER A 95 1.34 -19.83 -10.09
CA SER A 95 0.87 -18.53 -10.61
C SER A 95 -0.43 -18.09 -9.94
N LYS A 96 -1.39 -19.02 -9.76
CA LYS A 96 -2.66 -18.71 -9.12
C LYS A 96 -2.49 -18.32 -7.65
N GLU A 97 -1.56 -18.97 -6.95
CA GLU A 97 -1.22 -18.62 -5.56
C GLU A 97 -0.64 -17.20 -5.47
N VAL A 98 0.22 -16.83 -6.42
CA VAL A 98 0.73 -15.45 -6.53
C VAL A 98 -0.40 -14.46 -6.84
N ASP A 99 -1.24 -14.74 -7.85
CA ASP A 99 -2.36 -13.87 -8.22
C ASP A 99 -3.32 -13.67 -7.03
N THR A 100 -3.59 -14.74 -6.29
CA THR A 100 -4.43 -14.72 -5.08
C THR A 100 -3.79 -13.90 -3.97
N ALA A 101 -2.47 -14.03 -3.77
CA ALA A 101 -1.75 -13.26 -2.77
C ALA A 101 -1.80 -11.76 -3.08
N VAL A 102 -1.57 -11.37 -4.34
CA VAL A 102 -1.65 -9.97 -4.79
C VAL A 102 -3.05 -9.40 -4.50
N ALA A 103 -4.11 -10.09 -4.95
CA ALA A 103 -5.49 -9.68 -4.69
C ALA A 103 -5.81 -9.56 -3.19
N SER A 104 -5.36 -10.53 -2.37
CA SER A 104 -5.60 -10.54 -0.93
C SER A 104 -4.89 -9.37 -0.22
N VAL A 105 -3.65 -9.06 -0.63
CA VAL A 105 -2.89 -7.94 -0.06
C VAL A 105 -3.53 -6.60 -0.44
N HIS A 106 -3.98 -6.44 -1.70
CA HIS A 106 -4.72 -5.25 -2.11
C HIS A 106 -5.96 -5.01 -1.25
N GLU A 107 -6.75 -6.07 -1.03
CA GLU A 107 -7.95 -6.01 -0.22
C GLU A 107 -7.61 -5.64 1.24
N ALA A 108 -6.59 -6.27 1.82
CA ALA A 108 -6.15 -5.99 3.18
C ALA A 108 -5.68 -4.53 3.34
N LEU A 109 -4.94 -4.00 2.36
CA LEU A 109 -4.50 -2.60 2.36
C LEU A 109 -5.67 -1.62 2.20
N SER A 110 -6.62 -1.93 1.32
CA SER A 110 -7.83 -1.09 1.13
C SER A 110 -8.64 -0.99 2.42
N ARG A 111 -8.89 -2.14 3.09
CA ARG A 111 -9.56 -2.16 4.40
C ARG A 111 -8.80 -1.32 5.42
N ARG A 112 -7.48 -1.47 5.51
CA ARG A 112 -6.63 -0.68 6.42
C ARG A 112 -6.69 0.83 6.15
N GLN A 113 -6.74 1.25 4.89
CA GLN A 113 -6.87 2.66 4.54
C GLN A 113 -8.23 3.22 4.96
N ILE A 114 -9.30 2.45 4.76
CA ILE A 114 -10.65 2.81 5.21
C ILE A 114 -10.66 2.93 6.73
N ASP A 115 -10.11 1.96 7.46
CA ASP A 115 -10.06 2.00 8.92
C ASP A 115 -9.28 3.21 9.44
N LYS A 116 -8.12 3.52 8.83
CA LYS A 116 -7.34 4.74 9.14
C LYS A 116 -8.14 6.02 8.87
N ALA A 117 -8.88 6.08 7.76
CA ALA A 117 -9.71 7.24 7.42
C ALA A 117 -10.90 7.39 8.39
N LEU A 118 -11.59 6.30 8.72
CA LEU A 118 -12.72 6.29 9.64
C LEU A 118 -12.28 6.69 11.06
N LEU A 119 -11.21 6.09 11.57
CA LEU A 119 -10.66 6.42 12.89
C LEU A 119 -10.06 7.82 12.93
N GLY A 120 -9.40 8.26 11.86
CA GLY A 120 -8.86 9.61 11.73
C GLY A 120 -9.93 10.71 11.61
N THR A 121 -11.14 10.37 11.15
CA THR A 121 -12.28 11.31 11.09
C THR A 121 -13.02 11.37 12.43
N GLY A 122 -12.93 10.34 13.27
CA GLY A 122 -13.59 10.27 14.58
C GLY A 122 -12.90 11.05 15.70
N ASP A 123 -11.62 11.40 15.52
CA ASP A 123 -10.79 12.09 16.54
C ASP A 123 -10.97 13.63 16.54
N LEU A 124 -12.00 14.13 15.84
CA LEU A 124 -12.45 15.52 15.91
C LEU A 124 -13.78 15.65 16.67
N THR A 125 -14.05 14.73 17.61
CA THR A 125 -15.09 15.01 18.60
C THR A 125 -14.50 16.03 19.57
N GLY A 126 -14.86 17.28 19.31
CA GLY A 126 -14.43 18.41 20.10
C GLY A 126 -14.82 18.28 21.56
N ASP A 127 -13.95 18.93 22.33
CA ASP A 127 -14.22 19.69 23.54
C ASP A 127 -14.06 18.97 24.89
N GLU A 128 -13.53 19.80 25.79
CA GLU A 128 -13.63 19.82 27.26
C GLU A 128 -13.07 18.61 28.05
N PHE A 129 -12.04 18.76 28.90
CA PHE A 129 -11.84 19.75 29.98
C PHE A 129 -10.38 20.18 30.20
#